data_AF-A0A2T0KJJ9-F1
#
_entry.id   AF-A0A2T0KJJ9-F1
#
_cell.length_a   1.000
_cell.length_b   1.000
_cell.length_c   1.000
_cell.angle_alpha   90.00
_cell.angle_beta   90.00
_cell.angle_gamma   90.00
#
_symmetry.space_group_name_H-M   'P 1'
#
loop_
_entity.id
_entity.type
_entity.pdbx_description
1 polymer ?
#
loop_
_entity_poly.entity_id
_entity_poly.type
_entity_poly.pdbx_seq_one_letter_code
_entity_poly.pdbx_strand_id
1 'polypeptide(L)' 'MPRPITELTDEQRRLLAVAVKSAKKARDTEDQAWTDAHAARVAGVPDTVLCEETGLSKSTLNRKYGPRG' A
#
# COMPACT_ATOMS: atom_id res chain seq x y z
N MET A 1 -5.19 -18.84 30.53
CA MET A 1 -3.73 -18.59 30.63
C MET A 1 -3.46 -17.14 30.29
N PRO A 2 -2.77 -16.36 31.14
CA PRO A 2 -2.37 -15.00 30.77
C PRO A 2 -1.39 -15.06 29.59
N ARG A 3 -1.54 -14.15 28.61
CA ARG A 3 -0.55 -14.01 27.54
C ARG A 3 0.76 -13.55 28.16
N PRO A 4 1.92 -14.17 27.85
CA PRO A 4 3.20 -13.70 28.37
C PRO A 4 3.40 -12.24 27.95
N ILE A 5 3.74 -11.38 28.91
CA ILE A 5 4.12 -10.00 28.65
C ILE A 5 5.55 -10.07 28.09
N THR A 6 5.69 -9.95 26.77
CA THR A 6 7.00 -9.80 26.16
C THR A 6 7.49 -8.38 26.44
N GLU A 7 8.26 -8.21 27.51
CA GLU A 7 8.98 -6.95 27.72
C GLU A 7 10.11 -6.85 26.69
N LEU A 8 10.00 -5.85 25.81
CA LEU A 8 11.03 -5.56 24.82
C LEU A 8 12.19 -4.82 25.49
N THR A 9 13.41 -5.22 25.16
CA THR A 9 14.62 -4.46 25.48
C THR A 9 14.59 -3.10 24.78
N ASP A 10 15.38 -2.13 25.25
CA ASP A 10 15.44 -0.79 24.63
C ASP A 10 15.85 -0.86 23.16
N GLU A 11 16.78 -1.74 22.81
CA GLU A 11 17.19 -1.95 21.42
C GLU A 11 16.06 -2.55 20.57
N GLN A 12 15.31 -3.52 21.10
CA GLN A 12 14.15 -4.07 20.40
C GLN A 12 13.05 -3.02 20.21
N ARG A 13 12.82 -2.15 21.20
CA ARG A 13 11.87 -1.03 21.08
C ARG A 13 12.31 -0.05 20.00
N ARG A 14 13.60 0.28 19.96
CA ARG A 14 14.18 1.16 18.94
C ARG A 14 14.03 0.58 17.53
N LEU A 15 14.40 -0.68 17.34
CA LEU A 15 14.27 -1.37 16.04
C LEU A 15 12.80 -1.49 15.61
N LEU A 16 11.90 -1.80 16.55
CA LEU A 16 10.46 -1.82 16.28
C LEU A 16 9.95 -0.46 15.83
N ALA A 17 10.35 0.64 16.48
CA ALA A 17 9.95 1.99 16.09
C ALA A 17 10.42 2.33 14.67
N VAL A 18 11.64 1.94 14.30
CA VAL A 18 12.17 2.09 12.93
C VAL A 18 11.34 1.28 11.94
N ALA A 19 11.06 0.01 12.25
CA ALA A 19 10.26 -0.86 11.39
C ALA A 19 8.84 -0.32 11.19
N VAL A 20 8.18 0.14 12.26
CA VAL A 20 6.85 0.76 12.20
C VAL A 20 6.85 2.01 11.34
N LYS A 21 7.85 2.88 11.49
CA LYS A 21 7.98 4.10 10.68
C LYS A 21 8.14 3.77 9.20
N SER A 22 9.00 2.81 8.86
CA SER A 22 9.22 2.36 7.49
C SER A 22 7.96 1.72 6.90
N ALA A 23 7.27 0.87 7.66
CA ALA A 23 6.03 0.24 7.22
C ALA A 23 4.93 1.29 6.97
N LYS A 24 4.81 2.30 7.83
CA LYS A 24 3.87 3.41 7.62
C LYS A 24 4.19 4.16 6.33
N LYS A 25 5.45 4.56 6.13
CA LYS A 25 5.88 5.27 4.91
C LYS A 25 5.59 4.47 3.63
N ALA A 26 5.84 3.16 3.66
CA ALA A 26 5.56 2.27 2.53
C ALA A 26 4.07 2.22 2.20
N ARG A 27 3.21 2.11 3.22
CA ARG A 27 1.74 2.15 3.05
C ARG A 27 1.27 3.47 2.46
N ASP A 28 1.74 4.60 3.01
CA ASP A 28 1.36 5.93 2.52
C ASP A 28 1.76 6.11 1.03
N THR A 29 2.92 5.57 0.65
CA THR A 29 3.41 5.61 -0.74
C THR A 29 2.57 4.72 -1.65
N GLU A 30 2.21 3.53 -1.20
CA GLU A 30 1.33 2.61 -1.94
C GLU A 30 -0.05 3.24 -2.15
N ASP A 31 -0.64 3.85 -1.11
CA ASP A 31 -1.94 4.51 -1.22
C ASP A 31 -1.91 5.71 -2.18
N GLN A 32 -0.82 6.47 -2.21
CA GLN A 32 -0.63 7.52 -3.20
C GLN A 32 -0.55 6.96 -4.61
N ALA A 33 0.22 5.90 -4.84
CA ALA A 33 0.32 5.25 -6.15
C ALA A 33 -1.04 4.76 -6.67
N TRP A 34 -1.87 4.20 -5.78
CA TRP A 34 -3.24 3.81 -6.14
C TRP A 34 -4.14 5.01 -6.43
N THR A 35 -3.94 6.14 -5.76
CA THR A 35 -4.70 7.37 -6.00
C THR A 35 -4.36 7.95 -7.36
N ASP A 36 -3.07 8.03 -7.70
CA ASP A 36 -2.59 8.55 -8.98
C ASP A 36 -3.02 7.64 -10.15
N ALA A 37 -2.97 6.32 -9.95
CA ALA A 37 -3.48 5.37 -10.94
C ALA A 37 -4.98 5.53 -11.19
N HIS A 38 -5.77 5.79 -10.13
CA HIS A 38 -7.19 6.07 -10.29
C HIS A 38 -7.43 7.37 -11.05
N ALA A 39 -6.67 8.44 -10.76
CA ALA A 39 -6.77 9.71 -11.48
C ALA A 39 -6.45 9.53 -12.98
N ALA A 40 -5.39 8.81 -13.32
CA ALA A 40 -5.05 8.47 -14.70
C ALA A 40 -6.17 7.68 -15.40
N ARG A 41 -6.75 6.71 -14.68
CA ARG A 41 -7.90 5.94 -15.18
C ARG A 41 -9.12 6.83 -15.44
N VAL A 42 -9.43 7.76 -14.53
CA VAL A 42 -10.53 8.73 -14.70
C VAL A 42 -10.28 9.66 -15.88
N ALA A 43 -9.03 10.06 -16.11
CA ALA A 43 -8.62 10.86 -17.26
C ALA A 43 -8.67 10.12 -18.61
N GLY A 44 -9.01 8.82 -18.61
CA GLY A 44 -9.20 8.02 -19.81
C GLY A 44 -8.01 7.19 -20.25
N VAL A 45 -6.95 7.10 -19.43
CA VAL A 45 -5.84 6.18 -19.71
C VAL A 45 -6.36 4.74 -19.73
N PRO A 46 -6.11 3.95 -20.79
CA PRO A 46 -6.53 2.55 -20.84
C PRO A 46 -5.91 1.75 -19.70
N ASP A 47 -6.70 0.89 -19.06
CA ASP A 47 -6.24 0.06 -17.94
C ASP A 47 -5.04 -0.83 -18.33
N THR A 48 -4.93 -1.23 -19.60
CA THR A 48 -3.79 -2.02 -20.11
C THR A 48 -2.49 -1.24 -19.99
N VAL A 49 -2.44 -0.03 -20.56
CA VAL A 49 -1.27 0.86 -20.51
C VAL A 49 -0.97 1.24 -19.06
N LEU A 50 -2.00 1.61 -18.30
CA LEU A 50 -1.83 2.00 -16.90
C LEU A 50 -1.20 0.88 -16.07
N CYS A 51 -1.71 -0.35 -16.18
CA CYS A 51 -1.20 -1.48 -15.39
C CYS A 51 0.19 -1.95 -15.83
N GLU A 52 0.49 -1.86 -17.13
CA GLU A 52 1.81 -2.21 -17.69
C GLU A 52 2.89 -1.24 -17.20
N GLU A 53 2.64 0.07 -17.30
CA GLU A 53 3.61 1.12 -16.92
C GLU A 53 3.80 1.24 -15.40
N THR A 54 2.74 1.03 -14.62
CA THR A 54 2.80 1.16 -13.16
C THR A 54 3.14 -0.15 -12.44
N GLY A 55 3.06 -1.29 -13.13
CA GLY A 55 3.14 -2.62 -12.53
C GLY A 55 1.98 -2.98 -11.60
N LEU A 56 0.95 -2.11 -11.50
CA LEU A 56 -0.22 -2.34 -10.66
C LEU A 56 -1.12 -3.41 -11.27
N SER A 57 -1.70 -4.24 -10.41
CA SER A 57 -2.61 -5.29 -10.87
C SER A 57 -3.98 -4.74 -11.22
N LYS A 58 -4.45 -5.02 -12.44
CA LYS A 58 -5.81 -4.69 -12.89
C LYS A 58 -6.89 -5.25 -11.97
N SER A 59 -6.71 -6.45 -11.41
CA SER A 59 -7.69 -7.04 -10.49
C SER A 59 -7.77 -6.27 -9.18
N THR A 60 -6.63 -5.78 -8.67
CA THR A 60 -6.59 -4.95 -7.47
C THR A 60 -7.15 -3.56 -7.73
N LEU A 61 -6.85 -2.98 -8.90
CA LEU A 61 -7.42 -1.71 -9.33
C LEU A 61 -8.96 -1.78 -9.39
N ASN A 62 -9.50 -2.85 -9.98
CA ASN A 62 -10.95 -3.08 -10.06
C ASN A 62 -11.58 -3.38 -8.69
N ARG A 63 -10.87 -4.07 -7.79
CA ARG A 63 -11.35 -4.28 -6.42
C ARG A 63 -11.41 -2.98 -5.62
N LYS A 64 -10.44 -2.07 -5.80
CA LYS A 64 -10.42 -0.76 -5.11
C LYS A 64 -11.46 0.22 -5.69
N TYR A 65 -11.60 0.29 -7.00
CA TYR A 65 -12.33 1.38 -7.67
C TYR A 65 -13.50 0.94 -8.56
N GLY A 66 -13.83 -0.36 -8.57
CA GLY A 66 -14.85 -0.94 -9.43
C GLY A 66 -14.37 -1.23 -10.86
N PRO A 67 -15.12 -2.02 -11.65
CA PRO A 67 -14.84 -2.24 -13.07
C PRO A 67 -15.16 -0.98 -13.90
N ARG A 68 -14.54 -0.86 -15.09
CA ARG A 68 -15.03 0.10 -16.08
C ARG A 68 -16.30 -0.47 -16.71
N GLY A 69 -17.34 0.35 -16.80
CA GLY A 69 -18.54 0.06 -17.59
C GLY A 69 -18.24 0.10 -19.08
#